data_AF-F4RW92-F1
#
_entry.id   AF-F4RW92-F1
#
_cell.length_a   1.000
_cell.length_b   1.000
_cell.length_c   1.000
_cell.angle_alpha   90.00
_cell.angle_beta   90.00
_cell.angle_gamma   90.00
#
_symmetry.space_group_name_H-M   'P 1'
#
loop_
_entity.id
_entity.type
_entity.pdbx_description
1 polymer ?
#
loop_
_entity_poly.entity_id
_entity_poly.type
_entity_poly.pdbx_seq_one_letter_code
_entity_poly.pdbx_strand_id
1 'polypeptide(L)'
;MTKQQTSTKKFLLSYLKSSNQYVVSRKKQWGSVKKGWKTTEEILDAIDELVNAKPSCRQKWNDWVLKKAKVIVAAQSPPTGSLYININKLDQPFFDHAIDVKRDDTVIQSMNFIHELISFKLGIHKKTSDETSVESLHINSDSNLESDSDLDSHEDCQAATNSAATNDYHKSKDKAENTQTRLKSVFSKSIVKSL
;
A
#
# COMPACT_ATOMS: atom_id res chain seq x y z
N MET A 1 26.01 13.53 47.40
CA MET A 1 25.79 12.66 46.23
C MET A 1 24.51 11.87 46.44
N THR A 2 23.41 12.26 45.80
CA THR A 2 22.12 11.57 45.96
C THR A 2 22.12 10.29 45.14
N LYS A 3 22.08 9.13 45.81
CA LYS A 3 21.84 7.83 45.18
C LYS A 3 20.46 7.88 44.50
N GLN A 4 20.43 8.17 43.20
CA GLN A 4 19.22 8.00 42.42
C GLN A 4 18.92 6.51 42.33
N GLN A 5 18.03 6.03 43.21
CA GLN A 5 17.40 4.72 43.11
C GLN A 5 16.44 4.73 41.92
N THR A 6 16.99 4.82 40.71
CA THR A 6 16.26 4.64 39.47
C THR A 6 16.28 3.15 39.15
N SER A 7 15.12 2.56 38.92
CA SER A 7 15.07 1.18 38.41
C SER A 7 15.91 1.10 37.13
N THR A 8 16.60 -0.01 36.90
CA THR A 8 17.50 -0.19 35.74
C THR A 8 16.84 0.19 34.41
N LYS A 9 15.53 -0.07 34.29
CA LYS A 9 14.70 0.34 33.14
C LYS A 9 14.59 1.86 32.99
N LYS A 10 14.39 2.59 34.10
CA LYS A 10 14.37 4.06 34.10
C LYS A 10 15.75 4.63 33.76
N PHE A 11 16.82 4.04 34.28
CA PHE A 11 18.18 4.45 33.92
C PHE A 11 18.42 4.28 32.41
N LEU A 12 18.14 3.10 31.85
CA LEU A 12 18.33 2.83 30.42
C LEU A 12 17.48 3.78 29.56
N LEU A 13 16.23 4.00 29.94
CA LEU A 13 15.34 4.94 29.24
C LEU A 13 15.89 6.37 29.28
N SER A 14 16.34 6.82 30.46
CA SER A 14 16.96 8.14 30.64
C SER A 14 18.25 8.27 29.84
N TYR A 15 19.08 7.23 29.80
CA TYR A 15 20.29 7.18 28.98
C TYR A 15 19.94 7.37 27.49
N LEU A 16 19.02 6.55 26.98
CA LEU A 16 18.58 6.61 25.58
C LEU A 16 17.95 7.95 25.21
N LYS A 17 17.22 8.59 26.13
CA LYS A 17 16.57 9.91 25.92
C LYS A 17 17.41 11.12 26.31
N SER A 18 18.57 10.94 26.95
CA SER A 18 19.38 12.06 27.46
C SER A 18 19.91 12.96 26.33
N SER A 19 19.84 14.28 26.52
CA SER A 19 20.42 15.27 25.62
C SER A 19 21.87 15.66 25.97
N ASN A 20 22.48 15.01 26.96
CA ASN A 20 23.87 15.28 27.35
C ASN A 20 24.82 14.92 26.21
N GLN A 21 25.71 15.83 25.81
CA GLN A 21 26.61 15.67 24.67
C GLN A 21 27.45 14.38 24.73
N TYR A 22 27.99 14.02 25.90
CA TYR A 22 28.78 12.80 26.07
C TYR A 22 27.95 11.52 25.91
N VAL A 23 26.66 11.58 26.26
CA VAL A 23 25.73 10.46 26.10
C VAL A 23 25.27 10.36 24.65
N VAL A 24 25.01 11.49 24.00
CA VAL A 24 24.66 11.56 22.57
C VAL A 24 25.77 10.97 21.71
N SER A 25 27.03 11.34 21.93
CA SER A 25 28.17 10.80 21.18
C SER A 25 28.29 9.28 21.29
N ARG A 26 28.03 8.71 22.47
CA ARG A 26 28.03 7.26 22.67
C ARG A 26 26.83 6.57 22.02
N LYS A 27 25.64 7.17 22.08
CA LYS A 27 24.43 6.61 21.41
C LYS A 27 24.54 6.59 19.90
N LYS A 28 25.22 7.57 19.29
CA LYS A 28 25.48 7.57 17.83
C LYS A 28 26.22 6.31 17.37
N GLN A 29 26.98 5.67 18.26
CA GLN A 29 27.68 4.43 17.93
C GLN A 29 26.72 3.27 17.71
N TRP A 30 25.52 3.26 18.31
CA TRP A 30 24.53 2.18 18.16
C TRP A 30 23.98 2.09 16.73
N GLY A 31 23.80 3.24 16.07
CA GLY A 31 23.35 3.33 14.67
C GLY A 31 24.48 3.24 13.64
N SER A 32 25.72 2.94 14.05
CA SER A 32 26.84 2.91 13.11
C SER A 32 26.79 1.66 12.23
N VAL A 33 26.58 1.86 10.92
CA VAL A 33 26.41 0.80 9.91
C VAL A 33 27.55 -0.21 9.88
N LYS A 34 28.80 0.20 10.16
CA LYS A 34 29.99 -0.66 10.01
C LYS A 34 30.22 -1.62 11.19
N LYS A 35 29.95 -1.19 12.42
CA LYS A 35 30.29 -1.96 13.64
C LYS A 35 29.22 -1.89 14.73
N GLY A 36 28.45 -0.81 14.79
CA GLY A 36 27.52 -0.53 15.87
C GLY A 36 26.20 -1.27 15.79
N TRP A 37 25.71 -1.53 14.57
CA TRP A 37 24.43 -2.19 14.39
C TRP A 37 24.46 -3.64 14.90
N LYS A 38 25.49 -4.42 14.57
CA LYS A 38 25.64 -5.81 15.04
C LYS A 38 25.60 -5.91 16.57
N THR A 39 26.35 -5.06 17.25
CA THR A 39 26.34 -5.00 18.72
C THR A 39 25.01 -4.51 19.28
N THR A 40 24.25 -3.73 18.50
CA THR A 40 22.90 -3.27 18.91
C THR A 40 21.86 -4.38 18.72
N GLU A 41 21.99 -5.18 17.67
CA GLU A 41 21.18 -6.38 17.42
C GLU A 41 21.34 -7.39 18.56
N GLU A 42 22.58 -7.69 18.98
CA GLU A 42 22.86 -8.55 20.14
C GLU A 42 22.16 -8.05 21.43
N ILE A 43 22.07 -6.73 21.63
CA ILE A 43 21.34 -6.14 22.76
C ILE A 43 19.83 -6.33 22.61
N LEU A 44 19.29 -6.18 21.41
CA LEU A 44 17.86 -6.39 21.13
C LEU A 44 17.48 -7.87 21.31
N ASP A 45 18.33 -8.79 20.88
CA ASP A 45 18.14 -10.23 21.04
C ASP A 45 18.14 -10.61 22.53
N ALA A 46 19.09 -10.09 23.31
CA ALA A 46 19.10 -10.31 24.76
C ALA A 46 17.85 -9.74 25.47
N ILE A 47 17.29 -8.64 24.95
CA ILE A 47 16.02 -8.08 25.46
C ILE A 47 14.85 -8.98 25.06
N ASP A 48 14.82 -9.48 23.81
CA ASP A 48 13.80 -10.41 23.31
C ASP A 48 13.75 -11.67 24.19
N GLU A 49 14.89 -12.31 24.42
CA GLU A 49 15.00 -13.50 25.28
C GLU A 49 14.46 -13.24 26.69
N LEU A 50 14.85 -12.12 27.30
CA LEU A 50 14.42 -11.75 28.65
C LEU A 50 12.91 -11.49 28.74
N VAL A 51 12.34 -10.82 27.73
CA VAL A 51 10.91 -10.49 27.70
C VAL A 51 10.07 -11.72 27.36
N ASN A 52 10.55 -12.58 26.47
CA ASN A 52 9.83 -13.78 26.01
C ASN A 52 9.94 -14.97 26.97
N ALA A 53 10.79 -14.88 28.00
CA ALA A 53 10.87 -15.86 29.09
C ALA A 53 9.54 -16.05 29.84
N LYS A 54 8.67 -15.02 29.86
CA LYS A 54 7.33 -15.10 30.47
C LYS A 54 6.23 -15.03 29.40
N PRO A 55 5.27 -15.96 29.36
CA PRO A 55 4.20 -15.98 28.35
C PRO A 55 3.38 -14.69 28.29
N SER A 56 3.05 -14.09 29.44
CA SER A 56 2.28 -12.83 29.49
C SER A 56 3.06 -11.62 28.95
N CYS A 57 4.39 -11.68 28.98
CA CYS A 57 5.25 -10.65 28.41
C CYS A 57 5.45 -10.84 26.90
N ARG A 58 5.44 -12.10 26.43
CA ARG A 58 5.51 -12.44 25.00
C ARG A 58 4.38 -11.83 24.19
N GLN A 59 3.15 -11.85 24.70
CA GLN A 59 2.02 -11.20 24.00
C GLN A 59 2.27 -9.69 23.82
N LYS A 60 2.68 -9.00 24.88
CA LYS A 60 3.00 -7.56 24.83
C LYS A 60 4.19 -7.26 23.90
N TRP A 61 5.14 -8.17 23.81
CA TRP A 61 6.26 -8.07 22.87
C TRP A 61 5.78 -8.20 21.43
N ASN A 62 4.98 -9.22 21.13
CA ASN A 62 4.39 -9.42 19.80
C ASN A 62 3.53 -8.23 19.37
N ASP A 63 2.71 -7.67 20.26
CA ASP A 63 1.93 -6.46 20.00
C ASP A 63 2.83 -5.25 19.68
N TRP A 64 3.94 -5.12 20.41
CA TRP A 64 4.93 -4.07 20.16
C TRP A 64 5.64 -4.25 18.82
N VAL A 65 6.05 -5.47 18.47
CA VAL A 65 6.66 -5.80 17.18
C VAL A 65 5.66 -5.54 16.05
N LEU A 66 4.40 -5.94 16.22
CA LEU A 66 3.33 -5.70 15.25
C LEU A 66 3.12 -4.21 15.01
N LYS A 67 3.12 -3.40 16.07
CA LYS A 67 3.06 -1.94 15.96
C LYS A 67 4.22 -1.38 15.13
N LYS A 68 5.44 -1.91 15.27
CA LYS A 68 6.60 -1.50 14.47
C LYS A 68 6.48 -1.97 13.01
N ALA A 69 6.05 -3.20 12.79
CA ALA A 69 5.82 -3.76 11.46
C ALA A 69 4.78 -2.95 10.67
N LYS A 70 3.68 -2.53 11.31
CA LYS A 70 2.66 -1.65 10.71
C LYS A 70 3.26 -0.34 10.18
N VAL A 71 4.21 0.27 10.90
CA VAL A 71 4.91 1.50 10.45
C VAL A 71 5.74 1.24 9.19
N ILE A 72 6.48 0.13 9.13
CA ILE A 72 7.31 -0.23 7.97
C ILE A 72 6.44 -0.48 6.75
N VAL A 73 5.38 -1.29 6.93
CA VAL A 73 4.47 -1.68 5.85
C VAL A 73 3.66 -0.49 5.33
N ALA A 74 3.33 0.49 6.18
CA ALA A 74 2.70 1.74 5.74
C ALA A 74 3.59 2.52 4.75
N ALA A 75 4.91 2.52 4.94
CA ALA A 75 5.86 3.26 4.10
C ALA A 75 6.19 2.56 2.76
N GLN A 76 5.84 1.29 2.60
CA GLN A 76 6.08 0.53 1.38
C GLN A 76 4.88 0.63 0.43
N SER A 77 5.10 0.66 -0.88
CA SER A 77 4.03 0.53 -1.87
C SER A 77 4.27 -0.70 -2.74
N PRO A 78 3.23 -1.45 -3.12
CA PRO A 78 3.40 -2.52 -4.09
C PRO A 78 3.95 -1.95 -5.40
N PRO A 79 4.75 -2.72 -6.16
CA PRO A 79 5.23 -2.30 -7.47
C PRO A 79 4.07 -1.89 -8.38
N THR A 80 4.25 -0.80 -9.12
CA THR A 80 3.27 -0.33 -10.10
C THR A 80 3.21 -1.31 -11.26
N GLY A 81 2.23 -2.21 -11.24
CA GLY A 81 2.06 -3.27 -12.23
C GLY A 81 0.76 -4.02 -11.98
N SER A 82 0.18 -4.63 -13.01
CA SER A 82 -1.11 -5.26 -12.89
C SER A 82 -1.03 -6.62 -12.20
N LEU A 83 -1.50 -6.65 -10.95
CA LEU A 83 -1.81 -7.86 -10.20
C LEU A 83 -3.13 -8.45 -10.70
N TYR A 84 -3.17 -8.91 -11.96
CA TYR A 84 -4.36 -9.59 -12.48
C TYR A 84 -4.42 -11.02 -11.94
N ILE A 85 -5.52 -11.34 -11.25
CA ILE A 85 -5.83 -12.71 -10.86
C ILE A 85 -6.46 -13.40 -12.07
N ASN A 86 -5.93 -14.56 -12.45
CA ASN A 86 -6.50 -15.37 -13.52
C ASN A 86 -7.80 -16.02 -13.02
N ILE A 87 -8.93 -15.58 -13.56
CA ILE A 87 -10.27 -16.06 -13.18
C ILE A 87 -10.42 -17.57 -13.43
N ASN A 88 -9.74 -18.13 -14.43
CA ASN A 88 -9.79 -19.57 -14.73
C ASN A 88 -9.10 -20.44 -13.67
N LYS A 89 -8.42 -19.83 -12.69
CA LYS A 89 -7.82 -20.52 -11.54
C LYS A 89 -8.68 -20.39 -10.27
N LEU A 90 -9.80 -19.69 -10.34
CA LEU A 90 -10.71 -19.52 -9.21
C LEU A 90 -11.82 -20.54 -9.31
N ASP A 91 -11.96 -21.37 -8.27
CA ASP A 91 -13.06 -22.31 -8.16
C ASP A 91 -14.34 -21.60 -7.69
N GLN A 92 -15.51 -22.06 -8.12
CA GLN A 92 -16.80 -21.55 -7.65
C GLN A 92 -16.95 -21.49 -6.10
N PRO A 93 -16.48 -22.48 -5.30
CA PRO A 93 -16.43 -22.39 -3.84
C PRO A 93 -15.54 -21.26 -3.28
N PHE A 94 -14.67 -20.63 -4.09
CA PHE A 94 -13.89 -19.48 -3.65
C PHE A 94 -14.79 -18.31 -3.25
N PHE A 95 -15.88 -18.10 -3.99
CA PHE A 95 -16.83 -17.00 -3.80
C PHE A 95 -17.96 -17.34 -2.82
N ASP A 96 -17.98 -18.54 -2.23
CA ASP A 96 -18.96 -18.89 -1.20
C ASP A 96 -18.60 -18.20 0.11
N HIS A 97 -19.54 -17.40 0.62
CA HIS A 97 -19.38 -16.64 1.86
C HIS A 97 -19.13 -17.54 3.07
N ALA A 98 -19.78 -18.72 3.13
CA ALA A 98 -19.60 -19.64 4.25
C ALA A 98 -18.18 -20.23 4.29
N ILE A 99 -17.57 -20.44 3.13
CA ILE A 99 -16.19 -20.92 3.02
C ILE A 99 -15.21 -19.76 3.29
N ASP A 100 -15.56 -18.54 2.86
CA ASP A 100 -14.75 -17.34 3.10
C ASP A 100 -14.59 -17.02 4.59
N VAL A 101 -15.69 -16.99 5.35
CA VAL A 101 -15.64 -16.78 6.81
C VAL A 101 -14.80 -17.85 7.50
N LYS A 102 -14.94 -19.12 7.12
CA LYS A 102 -14.12 -20.21 7.67
C LYS A 102 -12.63 -20.04 7.36
N ARG A 103 -12.29 -19.56 6.16
CA ARG A 103 -10.90 -19.27 5.78
C ARG A 103 -10.34 -18.15 6.66
N ASP A 104 -11.08 -17.06 6.83
CA ASP A 104 -10.66 -15.92 7.64
C ASP A 104 -10.47 -16.32 9.11
N ASP A 105 -11.44 -17.05 9.69
CA ASP A 105 -11.33 -17.58 11.06
C ASP A 105 -10.10 -18.48 11.23
N THR A 106 -9.80 -19.34 10.25
CA THR A 106 -8.63 -20.21 10.28
C THR A 106 -7.33 -19.40 10.25
N VAL A 107 -7.28 -18.35 9.44
CA VAL A 107 -6.12 -17.45 9.33
C VAL A 107 -5.94 -16.63 10.60
N ILE A 108 -7.02 -16.13 11.21
CA ILE A 108 -6.98 -15.40 12.49
C ILE A 108 -6.47 -16.32 13.60
N GLN A 109 -6.98 -17.55 13.70
CA GLN A 109 -6.57 -18.48 14.75
C GLN A 109 -5.12 -18.95 14.61
N SER A 110 -4.64 -19.18 13.38
CA SER A 110 -3.29 -19.69 13.13
C SER A 110 -2.22 -18.60 13.02
N MET A 111 -2.56 -17.44 12.44
CA MET A 111 -1.62 -16.42 12.00
C MET A 111 -2.15 -14.99 12.22
N ASN A 112 -2.75 -14.71 13.39
CA ASN A 112 -3.32 -13.38 13.70
C ASN A 112 -2.35 -12.21 13.42
N PHE A 113 -1.06 -12.37 13.71
CA PHE A 113 -0.05 -11.32 13.46
C PHE A 113 -0.01 -10.89 11.98
N ILE A 114 -0.01 -11.87 11.06
CA ILE A 114 0.05 -11.60 9.62
C ILE A 114 -1.28 -11.04 9.15
N HIS A 115 -2.39 -11.63 9.62
CA HIS A 115 -3.74 -11.13 9.34
C HIS A 115 -3.86 -9.65 9.70
N GLU A 116 -3.53 -9.26 10.92
CA GLU A 116 -3.58 -7.86 11.35
C GLU A 116 -2.68 -6.93 10.53
N LEU A 117 -1.51 -7.41 10.11
CA LEU A 117 -0.58 -6.62 9.32
C LEU A 117 -1.11 -6.37 7.90
N ILE A 118 -1.69 -7.39 7.27
CA ILE A 118 -2.31 -7.31 5.94
C ILE A 118 -3.58 -6.46 6.02
N SER A 119 -4.46 -6.72 6.98
CA SER A 119 -5.71 -5.98 7.17
C SER A 119 -5.46 -4.50 7.47
N PHE A 120 -4.39 -4.18 8.22
CA PHE A 120 -3.91 -2.80 8.39
C PHE A 120 -3.45 -2.18 7.06
N LYS A 121 -2.64 -2.91 6.28
CA LYS A 121 -2.14 -2.41 4.98
C LYS A 121 -3.25 -2.15 3.98
N LEU A 122 -4.25 -3.03 3.94
CA LEU A 122 -5.40 -2.92 3.05
C LEU A 122 -6.42 -1.86 3.53
N GLY A 123 -6.28 -1.33 4.74
CA GLY A 123 -7.18 -0.31 5.30
C GLY A 123 -8.58 -0.84 5.63
N ILE A 124 -8.74 -2.16 5.80
CA ILE A 124 -10.04 -2.82 6.03
C ILE A 124 -10.73 -2.24 7.28
N HIS A 125 -9.96 -1.96 8.33
CA HIS A 125 -10.47 -1.40 9.59
C HIS A 125 -10.86 0.09 9.54
N LYS A 126 -10.58 0.81 8.45
CA LYS A 126 -10.92 2.24 8.34
C LYS A 126 -12.38 2.46 7.92
N LYS A 127 -13.04 1.46 7.34
CA LYS A 127 -14.40 1.57 6.78
C LYS A 127 -15.53 1.43 7.80
N THR A 128 -15.24 1.00 9.03
CA THR A 128 -16.26 0.78 10.08
C THR A 128 -16.35 1.94 11.09
N SER A 129 -15.67 3.06 10.84
CA SER A 129 -15.62 4.23 11.72
C SER A 129 -15.96 5.51 10.98
N ASP A 130 -17.01 5.51 10.15
CA ASP A 130 -17.70 6.73 9.74
C ASP A 130 -19.01 6.83 10.51
N GLU A 131 -18.89 6.98 11.83
CA GLU A 131 -19.76 7.89 12.60
C GLU A 131 -18.91 8.52 13.71
N THR A 132 -18.77 9.85 13.64
CA THR A 132 -18.19 10.74 14.67
C THR A 132 -16.67 10.94 14.66
N SER A 133 -16.23 11.95 13.92
CA SER A 133 -15.57 13.16 14.47
C SER A 133 -14.57 13.72 13.46
N VAL A 134 -14.96 14.86 12.91
CA VAL A 134 -14.12 15.75 12.10
C VAL A 134 -12.91 16.24 12.89
N GLU A 135 -11.72 16.10 12.30
CA GLU A 135 -10.59 17.02 12.47
C GLU A 135 -9.75 16.90 11.19
N SER A 136 -10.11 17.71 10.21
CA SER A 136 -9.56 17.69 8.86
C SER A 136 -8.24 18.46 8.81
N LEU A 137 -7.12 17.76 8.66
CA LEU A 137 -5.86 18.38 8.29
C LEU A 137 -5.94 18.92 6.85
N HIS A 138 -5.78 20.23 6.76
CA HIS A 138 -5.74 21.05 5.55
C HIS A 138 -4.62 20.58 4.60
N ILE A 139 -4.98 20.10 3.40
CA ILE A 139 -4.06 20.03 2.26
C ILE A 139 -4.75 20.77 1.11
N ASN A 140 -4.25 21.98 0.84
CA ASN A 140 -4.65 22.81 -0.29
C ASN A 140 -4.44 22.02 -1.59
N SER A 141 -5.53 21.69 -2.28
CA SER A 141 -5.51 21.33 -3.69
C SER A 141 -5.80 22.60 -4.48
N ASP A 142 -4.75 23.14 -5.08
CA ASP A 142 -4.79 24.28 -5.98
C ASP A 142 -5.37 23.81 -7.33
N SER A 143 -6.69 23.98 -7.49
CA SER A 143 -7.37 23.78 -8.77
C SER A 143 -7.56 25.13 -9.44
N ASN A 144 -6.56 25.53 -10.22
CA ASN A 144 -6.66 26.67 -11.11
C ASN A 144 -7.50 26.26 -12.34
N LEU A 145 -8.80 26.55 -12.29
CA LEU A 145 -9.73 26.43 -13.41
C LEU A 145 -9.75 27.79 -14.13
N GLU A 146 -8.84 27.97 -15.09
CA GLU A 146 -8.93 29.05 -16.07
C GLU A 146 -9.86 28.59 -17.20
N SER A 147 -10.96 29.31 -17.28
CA SER A 147 -12.00 29.27 -18.29
C SER A 147 -11.53 30.05 -19.50
N ASP A 148 -11.44 29.42 -20.69
CA ASP A 148 -11.42 30.16 -21.95
C ASP A 148 -12.34 29.49 -22.97
N SER A 149 -13.50 30.12 -23.09
CA SER A 149 -14.40 30.09 -24.23
C SER A 149 -13.79 30.89 -25.37
N ASP A 150 -13.75 30.35 -26.59
CA ASP A 150 -13.76 31.20 -27.78
C ASP A 150 -14.47 30.55 -28.96
N LEU A 151 -15.18 31.42 -29.66
CA LEU A 151 -16.18 31.23 -30.69
C LEU A 151 -15.58 31.33 -32.11
N ASP A 152 -16.18 30.55 -33.00
CA ASP A 152 -16.49 30.81 -34.42
C ASP A 152 -15.40 30.93 -35.50
N SER A 153 -15.62 30.17 -36.58
CA SER A 153 -15.86 30.63 -37.98
C SER A 153 -15.15 29.83 -39.09
N HIS A 154 -16.00 29.25 -39.97
CA HIS A 154 -15.91 29.01 -41.42
C HIS A 154 -14.57 28.63 -42.11
N GLU A 155 -14.55 27.52 -42.87
CA GLU A 155 -14.73 27.50 -44.34
C GLU A 155 -14.63 26.07 -44.93
N ASP A 156 -15.29 25.92 -46.07
CA ASP A 156 -15.58 24.72 -46.86
C ASP A 156 -14.36 24.23 -47.68
N CYS A 157 -14.40 22.97 -48.13
CA CYS A 157 -13.92 22.49 -49.46
C CYS A 157 -13.77 20.97 -49.51
N GLN A 158 -14.53 20.35 -50.41
CA GLN A 158 -14.54 18.93 -50.76
C GLN A 158 -13.27 18.49 -51.51
N ALA A 159 -12.85 17.23 -51.34
CA ALA A 159 -12.20 16.46 -52.39
C ALA A 159 -12.33 14.95 -52.12
N ALA A 160 -13.21 14.29 -52.87
CA ALA A 160 -13.27 12.84 -52.95
C ALA A 160 -12.11 12.31 -53.82
N THR A 161 -11.36 11.32 -53.33
CA THR A 161 -10.73 10.33 -54.22
C THR A 161 -10.81 8.94 -53.58
N ASN A 162 -11.47 8.04 -54.31
CA ASN A 162 -11.60 6.62 -53.99
C ASN A 162 -10.26 5.91 -54.22
N SER A 163 -9.78 5.14 -53.24
CA SER A 163 -8.79 4.09 -53.49
C SER A 163 -8.92 2.97 -52.45
N ALA A 164 -9.32 1.80 -52.95
CA ALA A 164 -9.16 0.44 -52.41
C ALA A 164 -9.13 0.26 -50.88
N ALA A 165 -10.26 -0.17 -50.32
CA ALA A 165 -10.41 -0.54 -48.92
C ALA A 165 -9.58 -1.77 -48.55
N THR A 166 -8.36 -1.57 -48.04
CA THR A 166 -7.77 -2.44 -47.04
C THR A 166 -8.20 -1.92 -45.67
N ASN A 167 -8.90 -2.74 -44.89
CA ASN A 167 -9.43 -2.37 -43.58
C ASN A 167 -8.30 -2.30 -42.53
N ASP A 168 -7.40 -1.34 -42.69
CA ASP A 168 -6.34 -1.06 -41.73
C ASP A 168 -6.78 0.01 -40.75
N TYR A 169 -6.62 -0.28 -39.48
CA TYR A 169 -6.99 0.63 -38.40
C TYR A 169 -6.03 1.83 -38.36
N HIS A 170 -6.58 3.04 -38.46
CA HIS A 170 -5.86 4.28 -38.21
C HIS A 170 -6.37 4.96 -36.94
N LYS A 171 -5.44 5.33 -36.05
CA LYS A 171 -5.75 5.96 -34.76
C LYS A 171 -6.03 7.46 -34.95
N SER A 172 -7.31 7.84 -34.90
CA SER A 172 -7.76 9.25 -34.91
C SER A 172 -7.58 9.94 -33.55
N LYS A 173 -7.52 11.28 -33.56
CA LYS A 173 -7.53 12.13 -32.33
C LYS A 173 -8.92 12.18 -31.69
N ASP A 174 -9.98 11.81 -32.41
CA ASP A 174 -11.33 11.69 -31.88
C ASP A 174 -11.57 10.31 -31.24
N LYS A 175 -12.01 10.30 -29.99
CA LYS A 175 -12.27 9.10 -29.20
C LYS A 175 -13.51 8.34 -29.68
N ALA A 176 -14.54 9.04 -30.18
CA ALA A 176 -15.78 8.42 -30.66
C ALA A 176 -15.58 7.72 -32.01
N GLU A 177 -14.74 8.29 -32.87
CA GLU A 177 -14.39 7.69 -34.17
C GLU A 177 -13.58 6.40 -33.99
N ASN A 178 -12.68 6.38 -33.00
CA ASN A 178 -11.82 5.25 -32.67
C ASN A 178 -12.61 4.05 -32.14
N THR A 179 -13.65 4.27 -31.33
CA THR A 179 -14.50 3.19 -30.84
C THR A 179 -15.31 2.56 -31.97
N GLN A 180 -15.84 3.36 -32.91
CA GLN A 180 -16.61 2.85 -34.04
C GLN A 180 -15.75 2.07 -35.04
N THR A 181 -14.57 2.57 -35.39
CA THR A 181 -13.62 1.87 -36.28
C THR A 181 -13.13 0.57 -35.66
N ARG A 182 -12.89 0.54 -34.33
CA ARG A 182 -12.51 -0.68 -33.62
C ARG A 182 -13.61 -1.74 -33.66
N LEU A 183 -14.88 -1.35 -33.46
CA LEU A 183 -16.01 -2.27 -33.55
C LEU A 183 -16.15 -2.84 -34.97
N LYS A 184 -16.12 -1.98 -36.00
CA LYS A 184 -16.22 -2.40 -37.41
C LYS A 184 -15.14 -3.39 -37.82
N SER A 185 -13.89 -3.20 -37.37
CA SER A 185 -12.77 -4.12 -37.59
C SER A 185 -12.97 -5.49 -36.92
N VAL A 186 -13.54 -5.52 -35.71
CA VAL A 186 -13.81 -6.78 -34.99
C VAL A 186 -14.93 -7.57 -35.68
N PHE A 187 -15.99 -6.88 -36.13
CA PHE A 187 -17.10 -7.53 -36.85
C PHE A 187 -16.69 -8.08 -38.21
N SER A 188 -15.85 -7.37 -38.97
CA SER A 188 -15.35 -7.88 -40.25
C SER A 188 -14.45 -9.12 -40.10
N LYS A 189 -13.63 -9.18 -39.04
CA LYS A 189 -12.84 -10.38 -38.70
C LYS A 189 -13.68 -11.58 -38.25
N SER A 190 -14.85 -11.34 -37.66
CA SER A 190 -15.76 -12.41 -37.24
C SER A 190 -16.47 -13.07 -38.42
N ILE A 191 -16.81 -12.31 -39.47
CA ILE A 191 -17.53 -12.82 -40.65
C ILE A 191 -16.61 -13.66 -41.54
N VAL A 192 -15.32 -13.32 -41.62
CA VAL A 192 -14.34 -14.09 -42.43
C VAL A 192 -13.97 -15.43 -41.78
N LYS A 193 -14.26 -15.63 -40.49
CA LYS A 193 -14.00 -16.91 -39.78
C LYS A 193 -15.16 -17.90 -39.80
N SER A 194 -16.33 -17.53 -40.34
CA SER A 194 -17.54 -18.38 -40.38
C SER A 194 -17.92 -18.89 -41.78
N LEU A 195 -17.00 -18.86 -42.74
CA LEU A 195 -17.10 -19.49 -44.06
C LEU A 195 -15.88 -20.39 -44.25
#